data_AF-A0A7W1YZK8-F1
#
_entry.id   AF-A0A7W1YZK8-F1
#
_cell.length_a   1.000
_cell.length_b   1.000
_cell.length_c   1.000
_cell.angle_alpha   90.00
_cell.angle_beta   90.00
_cell.angle_gamma   90.00
#
_symmetry.space_group_name_H-M   'P 1'
#
loop_
_entity.id
_entity.type
_entity.pdbx_description
1 polymer ?
#
loop_
_entity_poly.entity_id
_entity_poly.type
_entity_poly.pdbx_seq_one_letter_code
_entity_poly.pdbx_strand_id
1 'polypeptide(L)'
;MAKKKPIERARQDAAQGKAPSTQAGEFVREEVEHIRKGKHGAASAKQAIAIGLSKARRAGVKLPPPEKGKTSERTRKQTKRELKKAAKPGAKKVSATRSRAAKGALKEQPRSAASHRALSRQAHAAANKRSAAERSRAAKKAARTRAKNN
;
A
#
# COMPACT_ATOMS: atom_id res chain seq x y z
N MET A 1 1.66 1.32 -25.28
CA MET A 1 1.82 2.24 -24.13
C MET A 1 2.64 1.58 -23.03
N ALA A 2 3.86 2.07 -22.77
CA ALA A 2 4.71 1.55 -21.70
C ALA A 2 4.06 1.84 -20.32
N LYS A 3 3.78 0.80 -19.52
CA LYS A 3 3.30 0.98 -18.15
C LYS A 3 4.45 1.58 -17.32
N LYS A 4 4.36 2.87 -16.99
CA LYS A 4 5.28 3.51 -16.04
C LYS A 4 5.32 2.70 -14.74
N LYS A 5 6.52 2.37 -14.27
CA LYS A 5 6.71 1.57 -13.05
C LYS A 5 6.04 2.31 -11.87
N PRO A 6 5.48 1.59 -10.88
CA PRO A 6 4.85 2.22 -9.70
C PRO A 6 5.78 3.23 -9.00
N ILE A 7 7.09 2.98 -9.05
CA ILE A 7 8.11 3.86 -8.49
C ILE A 7 8.20 5.21 -9.20
N GLU A 8 8.00 5.26 -10.52
CA GLU A 8 8.01 6.50 -11.29
C GLU A 8 6.79 7.34 -10.94
N ARG A 9 5.61 6.72 -10.87
CA ARG A 9 4.37 7.39 -10.45
C ARG A 9 4.47 7.92 -9.02
N ALA A 10 5.00 7.11 -8.09
CA ALA A 10 5.24 7.55 -6.72
C ALA A 10 6.26 8.72 -6.63
N ARG A 11 7.29 8.74 -7.48
CA ARG A 11 8.23 9.87 -7.58
C ARG A 11 7.57 11.12 -8.15
N GLN A 12 6.72 10.98 -9.16
CA GLN A 12 5.93 12.10 -9.68
C GLN A 12 5.00 12.68 -8.61
N ASP A 13 4.31 11.82 -7.84
CA ASP A 13 3.50 12.23 -6.70
C ASP A 13 4.33 12.96 -5.64
N ALA A 14 5.55 12.49 -5.38
CA ALA A 14 6.48 13.16 -4.47
C ALA A 14 6.94 14.52 -4.99
N ALA A 15 7.24 14.65 -6.28
CA ALA A 15 7.60 15.90 -6.93
C ALA A 15 6.44 16.92 -6.90
N GLN A 16 5.20 16.42 -6.95
CA GLN A 16 3.98 17.23 -6.76
C GLN A 16 3.68 17.57 -5.28
N GLY A 17 4.56 17.19 -4.35
CA GLY A 17 4.39 17.45 -2.91
C GLY A 17 3.27 16.63 -2.26
N LYS A 18 2.80 15.54 -2.89
CA LYS A 18 1.74 14.69 -2.32
C LYS A 18 2.24 13.91 -1.11
N ALA A 19 1.32 13.60 -0.20
CA ALA A 19 1.62 12.87 1.03
C ALA A 19 2.20 11.48 0.77
N PRO A 20 3.04 10.93 1.67
CA PRO A 20 3.61 9.57 1.53
C PRO A 20 2.55 8.46 1.39
N SER A 21 1.37 8.63 1.98
CA SER A 21 0.25 7.70 1.83
C SER A 21 -0.35 7.71 0.43
N THR A 22 -0.35 8.87 -0.24
CA THR A 22 -0.78 9.01 -1.64
C THR A 22 0.23 8.36 -2.57
N GLN A 23 1.53 8.63 -2.38
CA GLN A 23 2.62 8.01 -3.14
C GLN A 23 2.58 6.47 -3.01
N ALA A 24 2.34 5.96 -1.79
CA ALA A 24 2.20 4.52 -1.55
C ALA A 24 0.96 3.90 -2.23
N GLY A 25 -0.06 4.71 -2.54
CA GLY A 25 -1.25 4.30 -3.26
C GLY A 25 -0.96 3.73 -4.65
N GLU A 26 0.09 4.22 -5.32
CA GLU A 26 0.52 3.71 -6.63
C GLU A 26 0.95 2.24 -6.59
N PHE A 27 1.61 1.82 -5.50
CA PHE A 27 1.99 0.42 -5.27
C PHE A 27 0.80 -0.46 -4.89
N VAL A 28 -0.14 0.07 -4.11
CA VAL A 28 -1.39 -0.64 -3.77
C VAL A 28 -2.24 -0.86 -5.02
N ARG A 29 -2.34 0.17 -5.88
CA ARG A 29 -3.05 0.07 -7.16
C ARG A 29 -2.42 -1.00 -8.05
N GLU A 30 -1.10 -0.99 -8.20
CA GLU A 30 -0.41 -2.02 -8.99
C GLU A 30 -0.62 -3.43 -8.42
N GLU A 31 -0.60 -3.58 -7.09
CA GLU A 31 -0.85 -4.87 -6.45
C GLU A 31 -2.26 -5.41 -6.73
N VAL A 32 -3.27 -4.53 -6.64
CA VAL A 32 -4.65 -4.86 -7.02
C VAL A 32 -4.72 -5.25 -8.50
N GLU A 33 -4.02 -4.54 -9.38
CA GLU A 33 -3.94 -4.91 -10.80
C GLU A 33 -3.25 -6.25 -11.04
N HIS A 34 -2.19 -6.57 -10.31
CA HIS A 34 -1.51 -7.87 -10.39
C HIS A 34 -2.44 -9.02 -10.01
N ILE A 35 -3.25 -8.83 -8.97
CA ILE A 35 -4.25 -9.82 -8.56
C ILE A 35 -5.35 -9.97 -9.62
N ARG A 36 -5.87 -8.85 -10.13
CA ARG A 36 -6.87 -8.86 -11.21
C ARG A 36 -6.36 -9.53 -12.48
N LYS A 37 -5.09 -9.30 -12.83
CA LYS A 37 -4.41 -9.91 -13.99
C LYS A 37 -3.96 -11.35 -13.76
N GLY A 38 -4.03 -11.86 -12.53
CA GLY A 38 -3.76 -13.28 -12.23
C GLY A 38 -2.31 -13.64 -12.02
N LYS A 39 -1.47 -12.65 -11.73
CA LYS A 39 -0.07 -12.93 -11.38
C LYS A 39 0.04 -13.71 -10.07
N HIS A 40 -0.89 -13.46 -9.14
CA HIS A 40 -1.09 -14.14 -7.86
C HIS A 40 -2.45 -13.72 -7.27
N GLY A 41 -2.90 -14.34 -6.19
CA GLY A 41 -4.05 -13.91 -5.38
C GLY A 41 -3.67 -13.19 -4.10
N ALA A 42 -4.67 -13.01 -3.23
CA ALA A 42 -4.51 -12.63 -1.83
C ALA A 42 -5.69 -13.19 -1.02
N ALA A 43 -5.46 -13.58 0.23
CA ALA A 43 -6.48 -14.08 1.14
C ALA A 43 -7.55 -13.01 1.47
N SER A 44 -7.19 -11.72 1.39
CA SER A 44 -8.14 -10.63 1.64
C SER A 44 -7.70 -9.30 1.02
N ALA A 45 -8.65 -8.37 0.88
CA ALA A 45 -8.38 -6.99 0.45
C ALA A 45 -7.35 -6.29 1.38
N LYS A 46 -7.42 -6.56 2.70
CA LYS A 46 -6.44 -6.03 3.68
C LYS A 46 -5.03 -6.53 3.38
N GLN A 47 -4.89 -7.81 3.03
CA GLN A 47 -3.59 -8.39 2.67
C GLN A 47 -3.05 -7.79 1.37
N ALA A 48 -3.87 -7.64 0.34
CA ALA A 48 -3.46 -7.00 -0.92
C ALA A 48 -2.94 -5.58 -0.68
N ILE A 49 -3.66 -4.78 0.11
CA ILE A 49 -3.21 -3.44 0.51
C ILE A 49 -1.89 -3.53 1.29
N ALA A 50 -1.78 -4.46 2.25
CA ALA A 50 -0.57 -4.62 3.05
C ALA A 50 0.67 -4.98 2.21
N ILE A 51 0.52 -5.86 1.21
CA ILE A 51 1.61 -6.21 0.28
C ILE A 51 2.04 -4.97 -0.51
N GLY A 52 1.09 -4.21 -1.06
CA GLY A 52 1.36 -2.95 -1.76
C GLY A 52 2.10 -1.92 -0.88
N LEU A 53 1.66 -1.73 0.36
CA LEU A 53 2.30 -0.81 1.31
C LEU A 53 3.72 -1.28 1.72
N SER A 54 3.95 -2.59 1.82
CA SER A 54 5.29 -3.13 2.07
C SER A 54 6.23 -2.88 0.89
N LYS A 55 5.74 -3.07 -0.34
CA LYS A 55 6.50 -2.75 -1.56
C LYS A 55 6.86 -1.26 -1.64
N ALA A 56 5.90 -0.38 -1.32
CA ALA A 56 6.14 1.06 -1.29
C ALA A 56 7.29 1.44 -0.34
N ARG A 57 7.29 0.90 0.89
CA ARG A 57 8.35 1.17 1.86
C ARG A 57 9.70 0.67 1.40
N ARG A 58 9.77 -0.55 0.84
CA ARG A 58 11.02 -1.11 0.29
C ARG A 58 11.54 -0.31 -0.90
N ALA A 59 10.65 0.31 -1.66
CA ALA A 59 10.99 1.19 -2.78
C ALA A 59 11.39 2.61 -2.35
N GLY A 60 11.45 2.89 -1.04
CA GLY A 60 11.90 4.18 -0.50
C GLY A 60 10.80 5.20 -0.22
N VAL A 61 9.52 4.85 -0.36
CA VAL A 61 8.43 5.74 0.08
C VAL A 61 8.50 5.89 1.59
N LYS A 62 8.57 7.14 2.07
CA LYS A 62 8.68 7.52 3.49
C LYS A 62 7.36 7.36 4.24
N LEU A 63 6.74 6.19 4.14
CA LEU A 63 5.47 5.86 4.78
C LEU A 63 5.72 5.36 6.22
N PRO A 64 5.30 6.11 7.26
CA PRO A 64 5.57 5.73 8.64
C PRO A 64 4.94 4.37 9.00
N PRO A 65 5.47 3.69 10.04
CA PRO A 65 4.82 2.53 10.60
C PRO A 65 3.48 2.94 11.24
N PRO A 66 2.51 2.02 11.31
CA PRO A 66 1.27 2.27 12.03
C PRO A 66 1.52 2.61 13.51
N GLU A 67 0.59 3.37 14.09
CA GLU A 67 0.58 3.74 15.51
C GLU A 67 0.51 2.51 16.42
N LYS A 68 0.88 2.68 17.69
CA LYS A 68 0.77 1.60 18.69
C LYS A 68 -0.70 1.15 18.77
N GLY A 69 -0.94 -0.15 18.93
CA GLY A 69 -2.30 -0.71 19.05
C GLY A 69 -3.12 -0.81 17.77
N LYS A 70 -2.68 -0.21 16.64
CA LYS A 70 -3.41 -0.32 15.36
C LYS A 70 -3.15 -1.64 14.61
N THR A 71 -1.99 -2.25 14.83
CA THR A 71 -1.59 -3.54 14.26
C THR A 71 -0.76 -4.32 15.27
N SER A 72 -0.53 -5.60 15.04
CA SER A 72 0.38 -6.39 15.88
C SER A 72 1.78 -5.76 15.99
N GLU A 73 2.41 -5.90 17.15
CA GLU A 73 3.77 -5.41 17.38
C GLU A 73 4.78 -6.07 16.42
N ARG A 74 4.54 -7.33 16.04
CA ARG A 74 5.35 -8.02 15.01
C ARG A 74 5.30 -7.30 13.67
N THR A 75 4.11 -6.99 13.15
CA THR A 75 3.94 -6.26 11.88
C THR A 75 4.56 -4.87 11.96
N ARG A 76 4.42 -4.19 13.10
CA ARG A 76 4.99 -2.86 13.31
C ARG A 76 6.52 -2.89 13.33
N LYS A 77 7.13 -3.84 14.05
CA LYS A 77 8.59 -4.08 14.05
C LYS A 77 9.09 -4.42 12.65
N GLN A 78 8.38 -5.26 11.90
CA GLN A 78 8.71 -5.57 10.51
C GLN A 78 8.68 -4.31 9.64
N THR A 79 7.66 -3.46 9.79
CA THR A 79 7.54 -2.21 9.04
C THR A 79 8.72 -1.27 9.29
N LYS A 80 9.15 -1.15 10.56
CA LYS A 80 10.36 -0.39 10.92
C LYS A 80 11.62 -0.99 10.26
N ARG A 81 11.75 -2.31 10.23
CA ARG A 81 12.88 -2.99 9.55
C ARG A 81 12.86 -2.72 8.05
N GLU A 82 11.71 -2.69 7.41
CA GLU A 82 11.58 -2.38 5.98
C GLU A 82 12.04 -0.96 5.65
N LEU A 83 11.63 0.03 6.46
CA LEU A 83 12.11 1.41 6.31
C LEU A 83 13.63 1.53 6.51
N LYS A 84 14.18 0.87 7.55
CA LYS A 84 15.63 0.83 7.78
C LYS A 84 16.40 0.20 6.62
N LYS A 85 15.86 -0.87 6.02
CA LYS A 85 16.46 -1.52 4.87
C LYS A 85 16.41 -0.65 3.61
N ALA A 86 15.30 0.06 3.38
CA ALA A 86 15.18 0.96 2.25
C ALA A 86 16.16 2.15 2.32
N ALA A 87 16.52 2.58 3.54
CA ALA A 87 17.49 3.64 3.76
C ALA A 87 18.96 3.21 3.61
N LYS A 88 19.27 1.91 3.56
CA LYS A 88 20.64 1.38 3.45
C LYS A 88 20.88 0.75 2.08
N PRO A 89 21.76 1.32 1.23
CA PRO A 89 22.25 0.63 0.03
C PRO A 89 22.95 -0.68 0.43
N GLY A 90 22.87 -1.72 -0.40
CA GLY A 90 23.62 -2.98 -0.18
C GLY A 90 23.00 -3.98 0.81
N ALA A 91 21.71 -3.85 1.16
CA ALA A 91 21.05 -4.83 2.03
C ALA A 91 21.11 -6.26 1.44
N LYS A 92 21.33 -7.28 2.30
CA LYS A 92 21.42 -8.69 1.91
C LYS A 92 20.23 -9.12 1.05
N LYS A 93 20.52 -9.71 -0.10
CA LYS A 93 19.51 -10.20 -1.06
C LYS A 93 18.58 -11.20 -0.39
N VAL A 94 17.30 -11.17 -0.77
CA VAL A 94 16.32 -12.16 -0.31
C VAL A 94 16.65 -13.51 -0.95
N SER A 95 16.56 -14.59 -0.18
CA SER A 95 16.71 -15.95 -0.71
C SER A 95 15.73 -16.20 -1.87
N ALA A 96 16.27 -16.65 -3.01
CA ALA A 96 15.47 -16.95 -4.19
C ALA A 96 14.45 -18.06 -3.91
N THR A 97 14.84 -19.12 -3.21
CA THR A 97 13.96 -20.23 -2.80
C THR A 97 12.79 -19.73 -1.96
N ARG A 98 13.06 -18.90 -0.95
CA ARG A 98 12.00 -18.30 -0.12
C ARG A 98 11.08 -17.41 -0.95
N SER A 99 11.62 -16.64 -1.89
CA SER A 99 10.82 -15.78 -2.76
C SER A 99 9.90 -16.61 -3.68
N ARG A 100 10.40 -17.73 -4.23
CA ARG A 100 9.59 -18.63 -5.06
C ARG A 100 8.48 -19.29 -4.25
N ALA A 101 8.79 -19.82 -3.08
CA ALA A 101 7.81 -20.43 -2.18
C ALA A 101 6.69 -19.44 -1.79
N ALA A 102 7.07 -18.22 -1.38
CA ALA A 102 6.08 -17.18 -1.04
C ALA A 102 5.21 -16.80 -2.24
N LYS A 103 5.78 -16.73 -3.45
CA LYS A 103 5.01 -16.47 -4.67
C LYS A 103 4.07 -17.63 -5.01
N GLY A 104 4.51 -18.88 -4.84
CA GLY A 104 3.68 -20.07 -5.01
C GLY A 104 2.47 -20.03 -4.08
N ALA A 105 2.69 -19.83 -2.78
CA ALA A 105 1.62 -19.72 -1.80
C ALA A 105 0.61 -18.59 -2.12
N LEU A 106 1.07 -17.46 -2.68
CA LEU A 106 0.17 -16.39 -3.12
C LEU A 106 -0.61 -16.75 -4.39
N LYS A 107 -0.10 -17.62 -5.27
CA LYS A 107 -0.85 -18.05 -6.47
C LYS A 107 -2.06 -18.91 -6.12
N GLU A 108 -1.96 -19.70 -5.07
CA GLU A 108 -3.07 -20.51 -4.55
C GLU A 108 -4.19 -19.68 -3.87
N GLN A 109 -3.92 -18.40 -3.59
CA GLN A 109 -4.91 -17.52 -2.98
C GLN A 109 -5.96 -17.06 -4.00
N PRO A 110 -7.19 -16.76 -3.54
CA PRO A 110 -8.25 -16.28 -4.43
C PRO A 110 -7.94 -14.88 -4.97
N ARG A 111 -8.52 -14.57 -6.14
CA ARG A 111 -8.41 -13.25 -6.78
C ARG A 111 -9.53 -12.30 -6.34
N SER A 112 -10.56 -12.82 -5.67
CA SER A 112 -11.71 -12.06 -5.16
C SER A 112 -11.33 -10.96 -4.16
N ALA A 113 -10.15 -11.06 -3.53
CA ALA A 113 -9.58 -10.02 -2.69
C ALA A 113 -9.39 -8.66 -3.40
N ALA A 114 -9.21 -8.67 -4.72
CA ALA A 114 -9.09 -7.46 -5.54
C ALA A 114 -10.39 -7.05 -6.24
N SER A 115 -11.51 -7.72 -5.93
CA SER A 115 -12.84 -7.38 -6.45
C SER A 115 -13.30 -6.02 -5.94
N HIS A 116 -14.16 -5.37 -6.72
CA HIS A 116 -14.76 -4.09 -6.34
C HIS A 116 -15.47 -4.20 -4.97
N ARG A 117 -16.29 -5.26 -4.79
CA ARG A 117 -17.02 -5.50 -3.54
C ARG A 117 -16.11 -5.72 -2.33
N ALA A 118 -14.96 -6.39 -2.49
CA ALA A 118 -14.03 -6.60 -1.38
C ALA A 118 -13.31 -5.30 -0.97
N LEU A 119 -12.88 -4.50 -1.95
CA LEU A 119 -12.23 -3.22 -1.71
C LEU A 119 -13.20 -2.18 -1.14
N SER A 120 -14.43 -2.12 -1.66
CA SER A 120 -15.49 -1.24 -1.15
C SER A 120 -15.80 -1.54 0.32
N ARG A 121 -16.02 -2.82 0.68
CA ARG A 121 -16.23 -3.22 2.08
C ARG A 121 -15.10 -2.76 3.00
N GLN A 122 -13.85 -2.90 2.57
CA GLN A 122 -12.70 -2.45 3.35
C GLN A 122 -12.65 -0.92 3.49
N ALA A 123 -13.03 -0.17 2.44
CA ALA A 123 -13.10 1.29 2.47
C ALA A 123 -14.20 1.78 3.44
N HIS A 124 -15.41 1.20 3.36
CA HIS A 124 -16.51 1.51 4.29
C HIS A 124 -16.14 1.18 5.74
N ALA A 125 -15.56 0.00 5.98
CA ALA A 125 -15.11 -0.37 7.32
C ALA A 125 -14.05 0.60 7.88
N ALA A 126 -13.16 1.12 7.04
CA ALA A 126 -12.18 2.12 7.45
C ALA A 126 -12.84 3.50 7.71
N ALA A 127 -13.84 3.88 6.93
CA ALA A 127 -14.58 5.12 7.12
C ALA A 127 -15.40 5.11 8.40
N ASN A 128 -16.02 3.98 8.75
CA ASN A 128 -16.84 3.83 9.97
C ASN A 128 -16.02 3.94 11.26
N LYS A 129 -14.70 3.74 11.20
CA LYS A 129 -13.82 3.93 12.36
C LYS A 129 -13.47 5.39 12.63
N ARG A 130 -13.81 6.30 11.72
CA ARG A 130 -13.46 7.72 11.85
C ARG A 130 -14.47 8.45 12.73
N SER A 131 -13.97 9.29 13.62
CA SER A 131 -14.83 10.17 14.42
C SER A 131 -15.51 11.24 13.54
N ALA A 132 -16.57 11.87 14.06
CA ALA A 132 -17.22 12.99 13.37
C ALA A 132 -16.21 14.12 13.03
N ALA A 133 -15.31 14.43 13.96
CA ALA A 133 -14.26 15.43 13.76
C ALA A 133 -13.28 15.04 12.64
N GLU A 134 -12.85 13.77 12.58
CA GLU A 134 -11.97 13.29 11.51
C GLU A 134 -12.64 13.33 10.14
N ARG A 135 -13.94 12.97 10.07
CA ARG A 135 -14.73 13.06 8.83
C ARG A 135 -14.85 14.52 8.36
N SER A 136 -15.14 15.46 9.28
CA SER A 136 -15.21 16.89 8.97
C SER A 136 -13.87 17.44 8.47
N ARG A 137 -12.75 17.12 9.12
CA ARG A 137 -11.40 17.52 8.68
C ARG A 137 -11.06 16.97 7.31
N ALA A 138 -11.41 15.71 7.03
CA ALA A 138 -11.19 15.11 5.72
C ALA A 138 -11.99 15.82 4.62
N ALA A 139 -13.26 16.14 4.87
CA ALA A 139 -14.10 16.88 3.93
C ALA A 139 -13.55 18.29 3.65
N LYS A 140 -13.19 19.05 4.70
CA LYS A 140 -12.56 20.38 4.56
C LYS A 140 -11.25 20.31 3.76
N LYS A 141 -10.41 19.30 4.02
CA LYS A 141 -9.18 19.07 3.25
C LYS A 141 -9.48 18.76 1.78
N ALA A 142 -10.49 17.94 1.49
CA ALA A 142 -10.87 17.61 0.13
C ALA A 142 -11.36 18.86 -0.64
N ALA A 143 -12.18 19.70 -0.01
CA ALA A 143 -12.64 20.95 -0.60
C ALA A 143 -11.48 21.90 -0.96
N ARG A 144 -10.54 22.12 -0.02
CA ARG A 144 -9.32 22.90 -0.28
C ARG A 144 -8.47 22.32 -1.41
N THR A 145 -8.38 21.00 -1.50
CA THR A 145 -7.60 20.33 -2.55
C THR A 145 -8.24 20.55 -3.93
N ARG A 146 -9.58 20.48 -4.02
CA ARG A 146 -10.31 20.77 -5.26
C ARG A 146 -10.12 22.22 -5.69
N ALA A 147 -10.25 23.16 -4.76
CA ALA A 147 -10.08 24.59 -5.05
C ALA A 147 -8.66 24.99 -5.50
N LYS A 148 -7.64 24.16 -5.22
CA LYS A 148 -6.25 24.39 -5.67
C LYS A 148 -5.97 23.78 -7.06
N ASN A 149 -6.78 22.80 -7.47
CA ASN A 149 -6.57 22.04 -8.70
C ASN A 149 -7.53 22.45 -9.84
N ASN A 150 -8.56 23.25 -9.51
CA ASN A 150 -9.31 24.08 -10.46
C ASN A 150 -8.62 25.43 -10.56
#